data_AF-A0A7S3LR36-F1
#
_entry.id   AF-A0A7S3LR36-F1
#
_cell.length_a   1.000
_cell.length_b   1.000
_cell.length_c   1.000
_cell.angle_alpha   90.00
_cell.angle_beta   90.00
_cell.angle_gamma   90.00
#
_symmetry.space_group_name_H-M   'P 1'
#
loop_
_entity.id
_entity.type
_entity.pdbx_description
1 polymer ?
#
loop_
_entity_poly.entity_id
_entity_poly.type
_entity_poly.pdbx_seq_one_letter_code
_entity_poly.pdbx_strand_id
1 'polypeptide(L)'
;MGRSKYRKYRNQDKGNNVCFSFRKEGTCAYGDECKFKHVREDIISENLVSEALGVSGSYFPQEHGGEEIFRPRPPEERYFEQLFVTTDKNKDDDYEDVFVHMHSNGICAIGLAPGHGALNKKKRKVTKIDFIVNEKNIADFKVSGKRKKGGIWFVASHPLCTIECDDGSKYLVKASIRCKLYEVNLTLLDCPENIYTSSGHLVVVAPKKEEISEMRTNLVGKSEYEKLRLDL
;
A
#
# COMPACT_ATOMS: atom_id res chain seq x y z
N MET A 1 18.67 -60.23 31.05
CA MET A 1 17.22 -60.36 30.76
C MET A 1 16.55 -59.12 31.34
N GLY A 2 16.15 -58.07 30.62
CA GLY A 2 15.58 -58.01 29.28
C GLY A 2 14.10 -57.63 29.39
N ARG A 3 13.79 -56.32 29.42
CA ARG A 3 12.59 -55.72 28.82
C ARG A 3 12.70 -54.18 28.80
N SER A 4 12.95 -53.71 27.58
CA SER A 4 12.89 -52.35 27.08
C SER A 4 11.69 -51.54 27.60
N LYS A 5 11.94 -50.30 28.05
CA LYS A 5 10.95 -49.22 28.07
C LYS A 5 11.38 -48.13 27.08
N TYR A 6 11.46 -48.48 25.81
CA TYR A 6 11.39 -47.52 24.72
C TYR A 6 10.04 -46.78 24.82
N ARG A 7 10.05 -45.54 25.34
CA ARG A 7 8.92 -44.62 25.22
C ARG A 7 9.38 -43.34 24.53
N LYS A 8 9.43 -43.47 23.20
CA LYS A 8 9.07 -42.50 22.16
C LYS A 8 9.08 -41.01 22.55
N TYR A 9 9.96 -40.26 21.87
CA TYR A 9 9.70 -38.95 21.27
C TYR A 9 8.37 -38.26 21.66
N ARG A 10 8.49 -37.08 22.28
CA ARG A 10 7.55 -35.96 22.09
C ARG A 10 8.29 -34.64 22.37
N ASN A 11 8.92 -34.14 21.32
CA ASN A 11 9.31 -32.74 21.20
C ASN A 11 8.04 -31.94 20.88
N GLN A 12 7.13 -31.84 21.86
CA GLN A 12 5.81 -31.23 21.70
C GLN A 12 5.68 -30.00 22.59
N ASP A 13 5.45 -28.87 21.92
CA ASP A 13 4.96 -27.59 22.43
C ASP A 13 5.95 -26.76 23.27
N LYS A 14 7.04 -26.32 22.63
CA LYS A 14 7.63 -25.01 23.00
C LYS A 14 6.54 -23.96 22.74
N GLY A 15 5.97 -23.39 23.81
CA GLY A 15 4.85 -22.45 23.74
C GLY A 15 5.09 -21.33 22.72
N ASN A 16 4.01 -20.74 22.19
CA ASN A 16 4.05 -19.76 21.10
C ASN A 16 4.90 -18.50 21.34
N ASN A 17 5.44 -18.31 22.53
CA ASN A 17 6.19 -17.13 22.90
C ASN A 17 7.67 -17.26 22.49
N VAL A 18 8.15 -16.20 21.85
CA VAL A 18 9.56 -16.04 21.48
C VAL A 18 10.40 -15.71 22.72
N CYS A 19 11.64 -16.20 22.76
CA CYS A 19 12.58 -15.87 23.82
C CYS A 19 13.09 -14.44 23.63
N PHE A 20 12.65 -13.53 24.50
CA PHE A 20 13.05 -12.12 24.39
C PHE A 20 14.53 -11.89 24.66
N SER A 21 15.15 -12.68 25.56
CA SER A 21 16.60 -12.60 25.82
C SER A 21 17.40 -12.97 24.56
N PHE A 22 17.05 -14.08 23.93
CA PHE A 22 17.68 -14.49 22.68
C PHE A 22 17.41 -13.51 21.53
N ARG A 23 16.18 -12.98 21.44
CA ARG A 23 15.82 -11.99 20.40
C ARG A 23 16.59 -10.68 20.53
N LYS A 24 16.80 -10.19 21.76
CA LYS A 24 17.42 -8.89 22.00
C LYS A 24 18.95 -8.96 21.97
N GLU A 25 19.53 -10.04 22.46
CA GLU A 25 20.97 -10.14 22.74
C GLU A 25 21.66 -11.21 21.88
N GLY A 26 20.91 -12.01 21.10
CA GLY A 26 21.44 -13.11 20.28
C GLY A 26 21.90 -14.33 21.10
N THR A 27 21.89 -14.24 22.43
CA THR A 27 22.32 -15.27 23.38
C THR A 27 21.28 -15.50 24.46
N CYS A 28 21.14 -16.75 24.93
CA CYS A 28 20.20 -17.11 25.99
C CYS A 28 20.91 -17.97 27.04
N ALA A 29 20.78 -17.61 28.31
CA ALA A 29 21.38 -18.34 29.44
C ALA A 29 20.91 -19.81 29.56
N TYR A 30 19.74 -20.14 28.98
CA TYR A 30 19.14 -21.48 29.03
C TYR A 30 19.48 -22.35 27.81
N GLY A 31 20.26 -21.86 26.84
CA GLY A 31 20.69 -22.64 25.67
C GLY A 31 19.54 -23.31 24.90
N ASP A 32 19.78 -24.52 24.40
CA ASP A 32 18.81 -25.30 23.61
C ASP A 32 17.66 -25.90 24.44
N GLU A 33 17.84 -25.95 25.77
CA GLU A 33 16.84 -26.35 26.75
C GLU A 33 15.85 -25.22 27.08
N CYS A 34 15.99 -24.05 26.46
CA CYS A 34 15.05 -22.95 26.65
C CYS A 34 13.62 -23.35 26.24
N LYS A 35 12.68 -23.08 27.16
CA LYS A 35 11.24 -23.31 26.96
C LYS A 35 10.58 -22.39 25.90
N PHE A 36 11.29 -21.35 25.47
CA PHE A 36 10.81 -20.35 24.52
C PHE A 36 11.51 -20.48 23.16
N LYS A 37 10.89 -20.02 22.07
CA LYS A 37 11.47 -20.15 20.72
C LYS A 37 12.62 -19.15 20.50
N HIS A 38 13.79 -19.66 20.14
CA HIS A 38 14.95 -18.87 19.70
C HIS A 38 14.80 -18.59 18.19
N VAL A 39 14.54 -17.35 17.81
CA VAL A 39 14.43 -16.92 16.41
C VAL A 39 15.53 -15.89 16.17
N ARG A 40 16.47 -16.18 15.26
CA ARG A 40 17.47 -15.21 14.78
C ARG A 40 16.88 -14.47 13.58
N GLU A 41 17.01 -13.14 13.54
CA GLU A 41 16.44 -12.30 12.46
C GLU A 41 17.13 -12.53 11.10
N ASP A 42 18.24 -13.25 11.11
CA ASP A 42 19.11 -13.64 10.00
C ASP A 42 18.82 -15.06 9.44
N ILE A 43 17.79 -15.75 9.96
CA ILE A 43 17.20 -16.97 9.35
C ILE A 43 15.70 -16.73 9.06
N ILE A 44 15.41 -15.61 8.40
CA ILE A 44 14.18 -15.45 7.61
C ILE A 44 14.57 -15.66 6.15
N SER A 45 15.06 -16.86 5.85
CA SER A 45 15.26 -17.31 4.47
C SER A 45 14.93 -18.80 4.39
N GLU A 46 13.89 -19.08 3.63
CA GLU A 46 13.61 -20.33 2.91
C GLU A 46 13.02 -21.54 3.63
N ASN A 47 13.15 -21.74 4.95
CA ASN A 47 12.74 -23.04 5.54
C ASN A 47 11.38 -23.11 6.27
N LEU A 48 10.72 -21.99 6.60
CA LEU A 48 9.41 -22.00 7.29
C LEU A 48 8.21 -21.98 6.33
N VAL A 49 8.43 -21.60 5.07
CA VAL A 49 7.36 -21.54 4.04
C VAL A 49 7.09 -22.92 3.45
N SER A 50 8.12 -23.77 3.36
CA SER A 50 8.07 -25.11 2.78
C SER A 50 7.32 -26.13 3.64
N GLU A 51 7.45 -26.08 4.97
CA GLU A 51 6.71 -26.96 5.89
C GLU A 51 5.22 -26.59 6.02
N ALA A 52 4.87 -25.30 5.90
CA ALA A 52 3.47 -24.86 6.02
C ALA A 52 2.60 -25.19 4.80
N LEU A 53 3.21 -25.50 3.64
CA LEU A 53 2.49 -25.76 2.39
C LEU A 53 2.60 -27.22 1.90
N GLY A 54 3.33 -28.09 2.60
CA GLY A 54 3.34 -29.52 2.31
C GLY A 54 3.87 -29.89 0.91
N VAL A 55 4.80 -29.11 0.35
CA VAL A 55 5.36 -29.39 -0.98
C VAL A 55 6.74 -30.02 -0.83
N SER A 56 6.82 -31.34 -0.97
CA SER A 56 8.07 -32.04 -1.20
C SER A 56 8.47 -31.88 -2.67
N GLY A 57 9.47 -31.07 -2.98
CA GLY A 57 9.97 -30.97 -4.35
C GLY A 57 11.00 -29.87 -4.56
N SER A 58 12.22 -30.29 -4.87
CA SER A 58 13.40 -29.50 -5.21
C SER A 58 13.16 -28.51 -6.36
N TYR A 59 13.41 -27.21 -6.12
CA TYR A 59 13.43 -26.18 -7.15
C TYR A 59 14.88 -25.94 -7.61
N PHE A 60 15.30 -26.62 -8.69
CA PHE A 60 16.30 -26.10 -9.62
C PHE A 60 15.61 -25.95 -10.98
N PRO A 61 16.01 -24.94 -11.79
CA PRO A 61 15.19 -24.42 -12.88
C PRO A 61 15.36 -25.24 -14.15
N GLN A 62 14.26 -25.43 -14.88
CA GLN A 62 14.29 -25.67 -16.31
C GLN A 62 13.34 -24.68 -16.97
N GLU A 63 13.94 -23.81 -17.78
CA GLU A 63 13.22 -22.91 -18.68
C GLU A 63 12.48 -23.75 -19.72
N HIS A 64 11.20 -23.48 -19.96
CA HIS A 64 10.56 -23.57 -21.29
C HIS A 64 9.11 -23.09 -21.22
N GLY A 65 8.74 -22.20 -22.14
CA GLY A 65 7.36 -22.01 -22.60
C GLY A 65 6.51 -21.08 -21.75
N GLY A 66 6.16 -19.91 -22.32
CA GLY A 66 5.41 -18.86 -21.66
C GLY A 66 4.10 -19.30 -21.01
N GLU A 67 4.05 -19.17 -19.69
CA GLU A 67 2.87 -18.83 -18.90
C GLU A 67 3.34 -17.77 -17.89
N GLU A 68 2.59 -16.68 -17.74
CA GLU A 68 2.91 -15.65 -16.75
C GLU A 68 2.96 -16.29 -15.35
N ILE A 69 4.16 -16.33 -14.77
CA ILE A 69 4.39 -16.77 -13.41
C ILE A 69 3.56 -15.85 -12.51
N PHE A 70 2.48 -16.36 -11.90
CA PHE A 70 1.71 -15.64 -10.88
C PHE A 70 2.63 -15.38 -9.69
N ARG A 71 3.34 -14.24 -9.71
CA ARG A 71 4.07 -13.74 -8.56
C ARG A 71 3.02 -13.17 -7.61
N PRO A 72 2.73 -13.81 -6.46
CA PRO A 72 1.82 -13.22 -5.50
C PRO A 72 2.40 -11.88 -5.06
N ARG A 73 1.69 -10.78 -5.34
CA ARG A 73 2.14 -9.41 -5.04
C ARG A 73 2.65 -9.32 -3.59
N PRO A 74 3.61 -8.44 -3.25
CA PRO A 74 4.04 -8.22 -1.87
C PRO A 74 2.82 -8.03 -0.94
N PRO A 75 2.83 -8.51 0.32
CA PRO A 75 1.67 -8.41 1.23
C PRO A 75 1.08 -6.99 1.31
N GLU A 76 1.95 -6.00 1.24
CA GLU A 76 1.66 -4.56 1.22
C GLU A 76 0.72 -4.15 0.08
N GLU A 77 0.89 -4.76 -1.11
CA GLU A 77 0.10 -4.52 -2.32
C GLU A 77 -1.13 -5.42 -2.43
N ARG A 78 -1.24 -6.47 -1.59
CA ARG A 78 -2.39 -7.41 -1.62
C ARG A 78 -3.65 -6.81 -1.04
N TYR A 79 -3.53 -5.84 -0.14
CA TYR A 79 -4.68 -5.33 0.59
C TYR A 79 -5.32 -4.09 -0.01
N PHE A 80 -4.67 -3.46 -1.00
CA PHE A 80 -5.20 -2.30 -1.70
C PHE A 80 -5.72 -2.69 -3.08
N GLU A 81 -7.04 -2.58 -3.25
CA GLU A 81 -7.64 -2.58 -4.57
C GLU A 81 -7.31 -1.27 -5.30
N GLN A 82 -6.79 -1.39 -6.52
CA GLN A 82 -6.41 -0.24 -7.34
C GLN A 82 -7.60 0.20 -8.19
N LEU A 83 -8.21 1.30 -7.79
CA LEU A 83 -9.30 1.96 -8.52
C LEU A 83 -8.81 3.29 -9.08
N PHE A 84 -9.43 3.76 -10.14
CA PHE A 84 -9.02 4.95 -10.88
C PHE A 84 -10.22 5.82 -11.24
N VAL A 85 -10.00 7.11 -11.23
CA VAL A 85 -10.92 8.13 -11.72
C VAL A 85 -10.27 8.71 -12.96
N THR A 86 -10.94 8.57 -14.09
CA THR A 86 -10.45 9.07 -15.38
C THR A 86 -11.33 10.21 -15.87
N THR A 87 -10.72 11.26 -16.40
CA THR A 87 -11.44 12.28 -17.15
C THR A 87 -11.49 11.91 -18.64
N ASP A 88 -12.54 12.33 -19.33
CA ASP A 88 -12.73 12.05 -20.77
C ASP A 88 -11.66 12.72 -21.63
N LYS A 89 -11.10 11.97 -22.60
CA LYS A 89 -10.12 12.44 -23.61
C LYS A 89 -10.58 13.60 -24.49
N ASN A 90 -11.88 13.87 -24.53
CA ASN A 90 -12.46 14.84 -25.44
C ASN A 90 -12.77 16.21 -24.82
N LYS A 91 -12.47 16.44 -23.54
CA LYS A 91 -12.87 17.69 -22.85
C LYS A 91 -11.73 18.59 -22.35
N ASP A 92 -10.53 18.07 -22.07
CA ASP A 92 -9.40 18.88 -21.65
C ASP A 92 -8.08 18.22 -22.11
N ASP A 93 -7.14 19.02 -22.66
CA ASP A 93 -5.77 18.59 -22.98
C ASP A 93 -4.95 18.21 -21.73
N ASP A 94 -5.49 18.49 -20.53
CA ASP A 94 -4.89 18.26 -19.23
C ASP A 94 -5.70 17.24 -18.41
N TYR A 95 -5.37 15.96 -18.58
CA TYR A 95 -6.01 14.86 -17.86
C TYR A 95 -5.72 14.88 -16.36
N GLU A 96 -6.78 14.95 -15.55
CA GLU A 96 -6.75 14.88 -14.08
C GLU A 96 -6.99 13.44 -13.57
N ASP A 97 -6.24 12.46 -14.11
CA ASP A 97 -6.40 11.07 -13.67
C ASP A 97 -5.90 10.85 -12.23
N VAL A 98 -6.77 10.33 -11.37
CA VAL A 98 -6.47 10.11 -9.95
C VAL A 98 -6.63 8.63 -9.64
N PHE A 99 -5.70 8.05 -8.88
CA PHE A 99 -5.90 6.73 -8.31
C PHE A 99 -6.56 6.82 -6.93
N VAL A 100 -7.35 5.80 -6.63
CA VAL A 100 -7.96 5.55 -5.33
C VAL A 100 -7.61 4.11 -4.95
N HIS A 101 -6.58 3.94 -4.13
CA HIS A 101 -6.16 2.64 -3.63
C HIS A 101 -6.93 2.32 -2.35
N MET A 102 -7.88 1.39 -2.44
CA MET A 102 -8.78 1.05 -1.33
C MET A 102 -8.30 -0.17 -0.56
N HIS A 103 -8.02 0.00 0.72
CA HIS A 103 -7.67 -1.10 1.63
C HIS A 103 -8.91 -1.94 2.01
N SER A 104 -8.71 -3.20 2.38
CA SER A 104 -9.76 -4.11 2.88
C SER A 104 -10.55 -3.61 4.11
N ASN A 105 -10.00 -2.66 4.86
CA ASN A 105 -10.66 -2.03 6.03
C ASN A 105 -11.49 -0.79 5.64
N GLY A 106 -11.56 -0.45 4.36
CA GLY A 106 -12.27 0.71 3.82
C GLY A 106 -11.52 2.03 3.93
N ILE A 107 -10.23 2.04 4.28
CA ILE A 107 -9.37 3.23 4.18
C ILE A 107 -8.83 3.31 2.75
N CYS A 108 -8.83 4.50 2.15
CA CYS A 108 -8.32 4.73 0.81
C CYS A 108 -7.13 5.68 0.82
N ALA A 109 -6.14 5.40 -0.03
CA ALA A 109 -5.09 6.35 -0.39
C ALA A 109 -5.43 6.96 -1.76
N ILE A 110 -5.41 8.28 -1.86
CA ILE A 110 -5.67 9.02 -3.10
C ILE A 110 -4.35 9.64 -3.57
N GLY A 111 -4.06 9.55 -4.86
CA GLY A 111 -2.90 10.19 -5.49
C GLY A 111 -3.01 10.27 -7.00
N LEU A 112 -1.95 10.72 -7.66
CA LEU A 112 -1.94 10.88 -9.11
C LEU A 112 -1.83 9.53 -9.82
N ALA A 113 -2.74 9.23 -10.74
CA ALA A 113 -2.64 8.04 -11.55
C ALA A 113 -1.44 8.13 -12.53
N PRO A 114 -0.88 7.00 -12.99
CA PRO A 114 0.24 7.00 -13.94
C PRO A 114 -0.03 7.79 -15.23
N GLY A 115 -1.29 7.89 -15.65
CA GLY A 115 -1.70 8.65 -16.83
C GLY A 115 -2.06 10.11 -16.61
N HIS A 116 -1.89 10.61 -15.40
CA HIS A 116 -2.12 12.02 -15.09
C HIS A 116 -1.14 12.92 -15.85
N GLY A 117 -1.62 14.07 -16.34
CA GLY A 117 -0.80 15.01 -17.12
C GLY A 117 0.50 15.41 -16.42
N ALA A 118 0.44 15.64 -15.10
CA ALA A 118 1.60 15.97 -14.26
C ALA A 118 2.65 14.84 -14.07
N LEU A 119 2.29 13.57 -14.30
CA LEU A 119 3.23 12.43 -14.13
C LEU A 119 3.84 11.94 -15.44
N ASN A 120 3.57 12.60 -16.56
CA ASN A 120 4.11 12.21 -17.86
C ASN A 120 5.63 12.44 -17.92
N LYS A 121 6.40 11.40 -17.53
CA LYS A 121 7.87 11.40 -17.43
C LYS A 121 8.58 11.80 -18.72
N LYS A 122 7.91 11.69 -19.88
CA LYS A 122 8.47 12.07 -21.18
C LYS A 122 8.41 13.59 -21.44
N LYS A 123 7.61 14.35 -20.68
CA LYS A 123 7.36 15.77 -20.94
C LYS A 123 7.65 16.71 -19.76
N ARG A 124 7.40 16.33 -18.50
CA ARG A 124 7.38 17.28 -17.38
C ARG A 124 7.82 16.65 -16.05
N LYS A 125 8.42 17.47 -15.17
CA LYS A 125 8.73 17.10 -13.78
C LYS A 125 7.90 17.96 -12.80
N VAL A 126 7.35 17.33 -11.77
CA VAL A 126 6.69 18.05 -10.67
C VAL A 126 7.74 18.82 -9.87
N THR A 127 7.57 20.14 -9.78
CA THR A 127 8.46 21.05 -9.05
C THR A 127 7.93 21.38 -7.68
N LYS A 128 6.62 21.52 -7.53
CA LYS A 128 6.00 21.90 -6.26
C LYS A 128 4.60 21.32 -6.11
N ILE A 129 4.25 20.95 -4.90
CA ILE A 129 2.90 20.50 -4.53
C ILE A 129 2.45 21.39 -3.38
N ASP A 130 1.30 22.06 -3.53
CA ASP A 130 0.72 22.94 -2.53
C ASP A 130 -0.62 22.38 -2.05
N PHE A 131 -0.73 22.06 -0.75
CA PHE A 131 -1.97 21.62 -0.11
C PHE A 131 -2.87 22.79 0.38
N ILE A 132 -2.47 24.02 0.06
CA ILE A 132 -3.24 25.23 0.34
C ILE A 132 -4.04 25.54 -0.91
N VAL A 133 -5.36 25.35 -0.83
CA VAL A 133 -6.27 25.66 -1.93
C VAL A 133 -7.37 26.60 -1.43
N ASN A 134 -7.59 27.70 -2.15
CA ASN A 134 -8.59 28.72 -1.81
C ASN A 134 -8.46 29.22 -0.36
N GLU A 135 -7.23 29.60 0.04
CA GLU A 135 -6.89 30.12 1.38
C GLU A 135 -7.12 29.13 2.54
N LYS A 136 -7.47 27.88 2.24
CA LYS A 136 -7.63 26.82 3.23
C LYS A 136 -6.52 25.81 3.07
N ASN A 137 -5.75 25.63 4.14
CA ASN A 137 -4.73 24.60 4.18
C ASN A 137 -5.36 23.27 4.62
N ILE A 138 -5.30 22.28 3.75
CA ILE A 138 -5.89 20.96 4.04
C ILE A 138 -5.07 20.19 5.09
N ALA A 139 -3.77 20.48 5.19
CA ALA A 139 -2.91 19.90 6.22
C ALA A 139 -3.37 20.26 7.64
N ASP A 140 -3.95 21.45 7.82
CA ASP A 140 -4.41 21.92 9.13
C ASP A 140 -5.68 21.19 9.59
N PHE A 141 -6.40 20.58 8.65
CA PHE A 141 -7.56 19.73 8.94
C PHE A 141 -7.19 18.31 9.38
N LYS A 142 -5.90 18.04 9.60
CA LYS A 142 -5.40 16.75 10.12
C LYS A 142 -6.07 16.43 11.45
N VAL A 143 -6.81 15.33 11.45
CA VAL A 143 -7.58 14.86 12.59
C VAL A 143 -6.69 14.02 13.48
N SER A 144 -6.03 14.66 14.44
CA SER A 144 -5.20 13.98 15.42
C SER A 144 -6.02 13.46 16.61
N GLY A 145 -5.63 12.31 17.18
CA GLY A 145 -6.19 11.78 18.43
C GLY A 145 -6.87 10.40 18.34
N LYS A 146 -6.84 9.66 19.46
CA LYS A 146 -7.29 8.25 19.61
C LYS A 146 -8.76 7.98 19.20
N ARG A 147 -9.60 9.01 19.14
CA ARG A 147 -11.04 8.89 18.83
C ARG A 147 -11.44 9.41 17.45
N LYS A 148 -10.54 10.06 16.69
CA LYS A 148 -10.79 10.64 15.36
C LYS A 148 -12.15 11.40 15.26
N LYS A 149 -12.60 11.99 16.38
CA LYS A 149 -13.81 12.82 16.46
C LYS A 149 -13.42 14.21 15.96
N GLY A 150 -14.12 14.71 14.94
CA GLY A 150 -13.85 16.04 14.35
C GLY A 150 -13.29 16.02 12.93
N GLY A 151 -13.16 14.86 12.28
CA GLY A 151 -12.66 14.83 10.91
C GLY A 151 -13.63 15.38 9.89
N ILE A 152 -13.08 16.22 9.00
CA ILE A 152 -13.80 16.91 7.95
C ILE A 152 -14.17 15.93 6.84
N TRP A 153 -15.42 16.06 6.40
CA TRP A 153 -15.94 15.33 5.26
C TRP A 153 -15.75 16.16 4.00
N PHE A 154 -15.04 15.60 3.05
CA PHE A 154 -14.91 16.12 1.70
C PHE A 154 -15.97 15.53 0.78
N VAL A 155 -16.42 16.37 -0.15
CA VAL A 155 -17.22 15.99 -1.32
C VAL A 155 -16.25 15.66 -2.46
N ALA A 156 -16.67 14.86 -3.44
CA ALA A 156 -15.84 14.47 -4.58
C ALA A 156 -15.22 15.67 -5.35
N SER A 157 -15.93 16.80 -5.45
CA SER A 157 -15.43 18.01 -6.11
C SER A 157 -14.49 18.86 -5.27
N HIS A 158 -14.25 18.50 -3.99
CA HIS A 158 -13.39 19.29 -3.12
C HIS A 158 -11.95 19.25 -3.63
N PRO A 159 -11.31 20.41 -3.88
CA PRO A 159 -9.91 20.43 -4.26
C PRO A 159 -9.02 19.97 -3.11
N LEU A 160 -7.99 19.19 -3.39
CA LEU A 160 -7.04 18.65 -2.42
C LEU A 160 -5.69 19.38 -2.45
N CYS A 161 -5.13 19.56 -3.64
CA CYS A 161 -3.85 20.22 -3.81
C CYS A 161 -3.69 20.77 -5.22
N THR A 162 -2.80 21.73 -5.35
CA THR A 162 -2.32 22.24 -6.63
C THR A 162 -0.93 21.69 -6.87
N ILE A 163 -0.70 21.16 -8.06
CA ILE A 163 0.58 20.60 -8.48
C ILE A 163 1.16 21.48 -9.57
N GLU A 164 2.36 21.96 -9.37
CA GLU A 164 3.10 22.80 -10.31
C GLU A 164 4.23 21.99 -10.95
N CYS A 165 4.35 22.11 -12.26
CA CYS A 165 5.40 21.47 -13.05
C CYS A 165 6.50 22.48 -13.43
N ASP A 166 7.63 21.96 -13.89
CA ASP A 166 8.77 22.71 -14.43
C ASP A 166 8.40 23.59 -15.64
N ASP A 167 7.45 23.14 -16.46
CA ASP A 167 6.89 23.89 -17.59
C ASP A 167 5.94 25.03 -17.18
N GLY A 168 5.78 25.30 -15.87
CA GLY A 168 4.86 26.31 -15.34
C GLY A 168 3.38 25.91 -15.36
N SER A 169 3.05 24.72 -15.88
CA SER A 169 1.71 24.15 -15.87
C SER A 169 1.24 23.84 -14.44
N LYS A 170 -0.03 24.10 -14.15
CA LYS A 170 -0.64 23.87 -12.82
C LYS A 170 -1.85 22.96 -12.92
N TYR A 171 -1.89 21.92 -12.08
CA TYR A 171 -2.95 20.93 -12.03
C TYR A 171 -3.68 20.98 -10.69
N LEU A 172 -5.00 21.05 -10.72
CA LEU A 172 -5.84 21.06 -9.52
C LEU A 172 -6.41 19.67 -9.24
N VAL A 173 -5.82 18.97 -8.29
CA VAL A 173 -6.28 17.62 -7.94
C VAL A 173 -7.49 17.70 -7.01
N LYS A 174 -8.56 16.98 -7.35
CA LYS A 174 -9.79 16.88 -6.54
C LYS A 174 -9.85 15.56 -5.76
N ALA A 175 -10.71 15.51 -4.75
CA ALA A 175 -10.88 14.31 -3.93
C ALA A 175 -11.47 13.13 -4.70
N SER A 176 -12.29 13.40 -5.72
CA SER A 176 -12.98 12.46 -6.61
C SER A 176 -13.95 11.48 -5.93
N ILE A 177 -13.87 11.34 -4.62
CA ILE A 177 -14.77 10.55 -3.78
C ILE A 177 -15.21 11.35 -2.56
N ARG A 178 -16.44 11.10 -2.10
CA ARG A 178 -16.90 11.61 -0.82
C ARG A 178 -16.24 10.83 0.30
N CYS A 179 -15.48 11.52 1.15
CA CYS A 179 -14.64 10.85 2.13
C CYS A 179 -14.32 11.73 3.35
N LYS A 180 -13.92 11.09 4.44
CA LYS A 180 -13.41 11.76 5.64
C LYS A 180 -11.89 11.79 5.58
N LEU A 181 -11.28 12.97 5.72
CA LEU A 181 -9.82 13.12 5.71
C LEU A 181 -9.21 12.49 6.98
N TYR A 182 -8.17 11.67 6.79
CA TYR A 182 -7.39 11.08 7.89
C TYR A 182 -5.99 11.69 7.94
N GLU A 183 -5.31 11.75 6.80
CA GLU A 183 -3.93 12.20 6.71
C GLU A 183 -3.65 12.88 5.37
N VAL A 184 -2.74 13.86 5.41
CA VAL A 184 -2.16 14.52 4.23
C VAL A 184 -0.69 14.14 4.18
N ASN A 185 -0.19 13.78 3.01
CA ASN A 185 1.20 13.40 2.84
C ASN A 185 2.10 14.66 2.75
N LEU A 186 2.54 15.14 3.91
CA LEU A 186 3.39 16.33 4.00
C LEU A 186 4.81 16.11 3.46
N THR A 187 5.25 14.86 3.28
CA THR A 187 6.58 14.57 2.71
C THR A 187 6.74 15.09 1.28
N LEU A 188 5.62 15.33 0.60
CA LEU A 188 5.59 15.90 -0.74
C LEU A 188 5.87 17.41 -0.77
N LEU A 189 5.76 18.10 0.37
CA LEU A 189 6.16 19.51 0.51
C LEU A 189 7.69 19.63 0.51
N ASP A 190 8.35 18.70 1.20
CA ASP A 190 9.81 18.67 1.29
C ASP A 190 10.45 18.00 0.06
N CYS A 191 9.85 16.92 -0.43
CA CYS A 191 10.36 16.11 -1.52
C CYS A 191 9.23 15.78 -2.53
N PRO A 192 8.94 16.69 -3.49
CA PRO A 192 7.87 16.50 -4.47
C PRO A 192 8.10 15.29 -5.39
N GLU A 193 9.34 14.85 -5.55
CA GLU A 193 9.72 13.66 -6.32
C GLU A 193 9.21 12.34 -5.76
N ASN A 194 8.80 12.29 -4.48
CA ASN A 194 8.16 11.12 -3.90
C ASN A 194 6.80 10.80 -4.55
N ILE A 195 6.23 11.72 -5.33
CA ILE A 195 4.98 11.48 -6.07
C ILE A 195 5.10 10.38 -7.13
N TYR A 196 6.31 10.11 -7.62
CA TYR A 196 6.58 9.05 -8.60
C TYR A 196 6.77 7.66 -7.97
N THR A 197 6.82 7.59 -6.64
CA THR A 197 7.12 6.39 -5.86
C THR A 197 5.82 5.70 -5.41
N SER A 198 5.90 4.45 -4.94
CA SER A 198 4.76 3.73 -4.36
C SER A 198 4.11 4.43 -3.16
N SER A 199 4.87 5.27 -2.45
CA SER A 199 4.40 6.12 -1.36
C SER A 199 3.87 7.48 -1.81
N GLY A 200 3.77 7.75 -3.11
CA GLY A 200 3.36 9.01 -3.74
C GLY A 200 1.86 9.34 -3.63
N HIS A 201 1.20 8.90 -2.56
CA HIS A 201 -0.17 9.30 -2.25
C HIS A 201 -0.21 10.75 -1.76
N LEU A 202 -1.27 11.47 -2.09
CA LEU A 202 -1.51 12.85 -1.65
C LEU A 202 -2.18 12.87 -0.28
N VAL A 203 -3.21 12.04 -0.12
CA VAL A 203 -4.02 11.98 1.11
C VAL A 203 -4.46 10.56 1.42
N VAL A 204 -4.66 10.28 2.71
CA VAL A 204 -5.35 9.09 3.21
C VAL A 204 -6.72 9.52 3.71
N VAL A 205 -7.75 8.83 3.24
CA VAL A 205 -9.15 9.16 3.51
C VAL A 205 -9.95 7.91 3.87
N ALA A 206 -11.12 8.09 4.47
CA ALA A 206 -12.06 7.02 4.73
C ALA A 206 -13.45 7.39 4.17
N PRO A 207 -13.92 6.74 3.09
CA PRO A 207 -15.31 6.86 2.66
C PRO A 207 -16.30 6.35 3.71
N LYS A 208 -17.58 6.66 3.51
CA LYS A 208 -18.65 6.04 4.31
C LYS A 208 -18.79 4.58 3.94
N LYS A 209 -18.99 3.72 4.93
CA LYS A 209 -19.09 2.27 4.72
C LYS A 209 -20.22 1.88 3.78
N GLU A 210 -21.32 2.63 3.82
CA GLU A 210 -22.50 2.38 2.99
C GLU A 210 -22.27 2.76 1.52
N GLU A 211 -21.40 3.76 1.26
CA GLU A 211 -21.11 4.28 -0.08
C GLU A 211 -19.94 3.53 -0.77
N ILE A 212 -19.22 2.65 -0.05
CA ILE A 212 -18.05 1.91 -0.60
C ILE A 212 -18.43 1.02 -1.78
N SER A 213 -19.54 0.30 -1.68
CA SER A 213 -19.96 -0.64 -2.73
C SER A 213 -20.30 0.10 -4.04
N GLU A 214 -21.02 1.22 -3.94
CA GLU A 214 -21.39 2.06 -5.08
C GLU A 214 -20.18 2.79 -5.68
N MET A 215 -19.30 3.30 -4.82
CA MET A 215 -18.01 3.85 -5.23
C MET A 215 -17.23 2.86 -6.08
N ARG A 216 -17.10 1.62 -5.61
CA ARG A 216 -16.31 0.58 -6.29
C ARG A 216 -16.85 0.27 -7.69
N THR A 217 -18.17 0.36 -7.89
CA THR A 217 -18.78 0.15 -9.20
C THR A 217 -18.67 1.36 -10.13
N ASN A 218 -18.57 2.58 -9.57
CA ASN A 218 -18.44 3.81 -10.34
C ASN A 218 -16.99 4.12 -10.73
N LEU A 219 -16.02 3.55 -10.02
CA LEU A 219 -14.60 3.72 -10.28
C LEU A 219 -14.08 2.69 -11.27
N VAL A 220 -13.07 3.08 -12.03
CA VAL A 220 -12.45 2.22 -13.05
C VAL A 220 -11.45 1.28 -12.37
N GLY A 221 -11.57 -0.01 -12.61
CA GLY A 221 -10.59 -0.99 -12.11
C GLY A 221 -9.26 -0.91 -12.86
N LYS A 222 -8.16 -1.35 -12.25
CA LYS A 222 -6.81 -1.36 -12.87
C LYS A 222 -6.78 -1.86 -14.31
N SER A 223 -7.34 -3.04 -14.57
CA SER A 223 -7.30 -3.66 -15.91
C SER A 223 -8.09 -2.87 -16.96
N GLU A 224 -9.10 -2.11 -16.54
CA GLU A 224 -9.86 -1.24 -17.42
C GLU A 224 -9.15 0.10 -17.64
N TYR A 225 -8.52 0.64 -16.59
CA TYR A 225 -7.69 1.84 -16.67
C TYR A 225 -6.51 1.64 -17.64
N GLU A 226 -5.81 0.51 -17.53
CA GLU A 226 -4.70 0.14 -18.43
C GLU A 226 -5.18 0.05 -19.88
N LYS A 227 -6.41 -0.43 -20.13
CA LYS A 227 -7.00 -0.46 -21.48
C LYS A 227 -7.33 0.94 -21.99
N LEU A 228 -7.91 1.81 -21.15
CA LEU A 228 -8.24 3.19 -21.53
C LEU A 228 -6.99 4.03 -21.82
N ARG A 229 -5.88 3.67 -21.18
CA ARG A 229 -4.60 4.37 -21.22
C ARG A 229 -3.47 3.50 -21.79
N LEU A 230 -3.80 2.64 -22.76
CA LEU A 230 -2.87 1.76 -23.51
C LEU A 230 -1.66 2.49 -24.12
N ASP A 231 -1.71 3.82 -24.19
CA ASP A 231 -0.68 4.70 -24.76
C ASP A 231 0.35 5.25 -23.73
N LEU A 232 0.28 4.85 -22.45
CA LEU A 232 1.22 5.27 -21.39
C LEU A 232 2.54 4.47 -21.42
#